data_AF-A0A915ZM81-F1
#
_entry.id   AF-A0A915ZM81-F1
#
_cell.length_a   1.000
_cell.length_b   1.000
_cell.length_c   1.000
_cell.angle_alpha   90.00
_cell.angle_beta   90.00
_cell.angle_gamma   90.00
#
_symmetry.space_group_name_H-M   'P 1'
#
loop_
_entity.id
_entity.type
_entity.pdbx_description
1 polymer ?
#
loop_
_entity_poly.entity_id
_entity_poly.type
_entity_poly.pdbx_seq_one_letter_code
_entity_poly.pdbx_strand_id
1 'polypeptide(L)'
;MTNTIPNLVISFGTAPLHQVSRTFINNIGVRNDRIIGYLQNNDPACVAPGMANYQINIPSHLLFQGYPGGVPHEIPNNFTLDLWNVQQYILYCL
;
A
#
# COMPACT_ATOMS: atom_id res chain seq x y z
N MET A 1 -14.09 -10.50 16.07
CA MET A 1 -14.62 -10.28 14.72
C MET A 1 -13.46 -9.84 13.83
N THR A 2 -13.14 -10.61 12.79
CA THR A 2 -12.11 -10.25 11.80
C THR A 2 -12.68 -9.16 10.91
N ASN A 3 -12.09 -7.97 10.96
CA ASN A 3 -12.42 -6.90 10.03
C ASN A 3 -11.85 -7.28 8.66
N THR A 4 -12.71 -7.73 7.74
CA THR A 4 -12.34 -8.08 6.36
C THR A 4 -12.36 -6.88 5.43
N ILE A 5 -12.83 -5.71 5.90
CA ILE A 5 -12.83 -4.47 5.13
C ILE A 5 -11.46 -3.80 5.30
N PRO A 6 -10.73 -3.54 4.20
CA PRO A 6 -9.47 -2.82 4.28
C PRO A 6 -9.64 -1.45 4.94
N ASN A 7 -8.63 -1.04 5.72
CA ASN A 7 -8.63 0.28 6.36
C ASN A 7 -8.09 1.40 5.43
N LEU A 8 -7.32 1.03 4.40
CA LEU A 8 -6.70 1.91 3.42
C LEU A 8 -6.48 1.12 2.12
N VAL A 9 -6.77 1.74 0.98
CA VAL A 9 -6.47 1.24 -0.37
C VAL A 9 -5.65 2.29 -1.09
N ILE A 10 -4.51 1.89 -1.66
CA ILE A 10 -3.65 2.77 -2.45
C ILE A 10 -3.52 2.17 -3.86
N SER A 11 -4.01 2.89 -4.86
CA SER A 11 -3.73 2.56 -6.26
C SER A 11 -2.41 3.18 -6.66
N PHE A 12 -1.40 2.38 -6.99
CA PHE A 12 -0.07 2.85 -7.40
C PHE A 12 0.20 2.44 -8.85
N GLY A 13 1.09 3.16 -9.52
CA GLY A 13 1.33 3.02 -10.95
C GLY A 13 1.23 4.34 -11.69
N THR A 14 1.26 4.24 -13.01
CA THR A 14 1.07 5.33 -13.96
C THR A 14 -0.14 5.13 -14.87
N ALA A 15 -0.88 4.03 -14.69
CA ALA A 15 -2.06 3.67 -15.46
C ALA A 15 -3.31 3.71 -14.58
N PRO A 16 -4.44 4.28 -15.06
CA PRO A 16 -5.68 4.34 -14.28
C PRO A 16 -6.20 2.94 -13.94
N LEU A 17 -7.00 2.85 -12.88
CA LEU A 17 -7.63 1.59 -12.51
C LEU A 17 -8.55 1.07 -13.60
N HIS A 18 -8.39 -0.20 -13.95
CA HIS A 18 -9.35 -0.91 -14.80
C HIS A 18 -10.74 -0.92 -14.17
N GLN A 19 -11.79 -0.86 -15.00
CA GLN A 19 -13.18 -0.75 -14.52
C GLN A 19 -13.57 -1.86 -13.55
N VAL A 20 -13.08 -3.08 -13.74
CA VAL A 20 -13.33 -4.22 -12.83
C VAL A 20 -12.77 -3.93 -11.43
N SER A 21 -11.53 -3.43 -11.32
CA SER A 21 -10.92 -3.08 -10.03
C SER A 21 -11.67 -1.93 -9.35
N ARG A 22 -12.13 -0.93 -10.11
CA ARG A 22 -12.97 0.15 -9.56
C ARG A 22 -14.28 -0.39 -8.98
N THR A 23 -14.98 -1.24 -9.73
CA THR A 23 -16.22 -1.87 -9.27
C THR A 23 -15.98 -2.70 -8.01
N PHE A 24 -14.89 -3.48 -7.97
CA PHE A 24 -14.51 -4.23 -6.78
C PHE A 24 -14.35 -3.29 -5.57
N ILE A 25 -13.47 -2.30 -5.66
CA ILE A 25 -13.18 -1.36 -4.56
C ILE A 25 -14.45 -0.67 -4.03
N ASN A 26 -15.33 -0.22 -4.93
CA ASN A 26 -16.59 0.43 -4.56
C ASN A 26 -17.54 -0.49 -3.78
N ASN A 27 -17.44 -1.81 -3.98
CA ASN A 27 -18.31 -2.81 -3.34
C ASN A 27 -17.75 -3.37 -2.02
N ILE A 28 -16.45 -3.21 -1.74
CA ILE A 28 -15.85 -3.82 -0.53
C ILE A 28 -16.15 -3.04 0.75
N GLY A 29 -16.78 -1.87 0.66
CA GLY A 29 -17.20 -1.07 1.81
C GLY A 29 -16.10 -0.21 2.43
N VAL A 30 -14.98 0.01 1.71
CA VAL A 30 -13.96 0.98 2.13
C VAL A 30 -14.54 2.38 2.01
N ARG A 31 -14.26 3.23 3.01
CA ARG A 31 -14.65 4.64 2.94
C ARG A 31 -13.89 5.35 1.82
N ASN A 32 -14.57 6.21 1.06
CA ASN A 32 -13.96 6.92 -0.08
C ASN A 32 -12.72 7.73 0.31
N ASP A 33 -12.67 8.32 1.51
CA ASP A 33 -11.50 9.06 2.02
C ASP A 33 -10.28 8.18 2.36
N ARG A 34 -10.45 6.86 2.26
CA ARG A 34 -9.42 5.84 2.51
C ARG A 34 -9.02 5.10 1.22
N ILE A 35 -9.45 5.61 0.06
CA ILE A 35 -9.02 5.15 -1.26
C ILE A 35 -8.22 6.28 -1.89
N ILE A 36 -6.92 6.09 -2.03
CA ILE A 36 -5.98 7.14 -2.49
C ILE A 36 -5.09 6.62 -3.64
N GLY A 37 -4.27 7.51 -4.18
CA GLY A 37 -3.29 7.20 -5.22
C GLY A 37 -3.81 7.54 -6.62
N TYR A 38 -3.33 6.81 -7.64
CA TYR A 38 -3.66 7.06 -9.04
C TYR A 38 -4.93 6.30 -9.45
N LEU A 39 -6.09 6.94 -9.26
CA LEU A 39 -7.40 6.36 -9.56
C LEU A 39 -7.93 6.82 -10.93
N GLN A 40 -7.56 8.03 -11.35
CA GLN A 40 -7.93 8.67 -12.61
C GLN A 40 -6.77 9.52 -13.17
N ASN A 41 -6.85 9.92 -14.43
CA ASN A 41 -5.75 10.56 -15.18
C ASN A 41 -5.12 11.82 -14.54
N ASN A 42 -5.86 12.52 -13.67
CA ASN A 42 -5.41 13.76 -13.06
C ASN A 42 -4.86 13.57 -11.64
N ASP A 43 -4.89 12.35 -11.11
CA ASP A 43 -4.34 12.07 -9.79
C ASP A 43 -2.79 12.02 -9.88
N PRO A 44 -2.08 12.30 -8.78
CA PRO A 44 -0.62 12.23 -8.80
C PRO A 44 -0.18 10.78 -8.95
N ALA A 45 0.44 10.40 -10.07
CA ALA A 45 0.93 9.04 -10.31
C ALA A 45 2.13 8.65 -9.41
N CYS A 46 2.36 7.35 -9.22
CA CYS A 46 3.53 6.83 -8.51
C CYS A 46 4.74 6.81 -9.46
N VAL A 47 5.51 7.90 -9.46
CA VAL A 47 6.59 8.12 -10.45
C VAL A 47 7.99 8.18 -9.85
N ALA A 48 8.11 8.35 -8.54
CA ALA A 48 9.40 8.48 -7.86
C ALA A 48 9.39 7.80 -6.48
N PRO A 49 10.55 7.35 -5.99
CA PRO A 49 10.68 6.89 -4.61
C PRO A 49 10.43 8.04 -3.63
N GLY A 50 10.00 7.72 -2.41
CA GLY A 50 9.85 8.69 -1.33
C GLY A 50 8.55 9.51 -1.37
N MET A 51 7.65 9.26 -2.33
CA MET A 51 6.39 9.99 -2.42
C MET A 51 5.46 9.61 -1.26
N ALA A 52 5.13 10.57 -0.38
CA ALA A 52 4.40 10.32 0.86
C ALA A 52 3.06 9.56 0.68
N ASN A 53 2.30 9.85 -0.39
CA ASN A 53 1.03 9.17 -0.68
C ASN A 53 1.20 7.70 -1.08
N TYR A 54 2.43 7.28 -1.39
CA TYR A 54 2.81 5.96 -1.87
C TYR A 54 3.71 5.22 -0.88
N GLN A 55 3.68 5.62 0.40
CA GLN A 55 4.39 4.94 1.47
C GLN A 55 3.41 4.33 2.48
N ILE A 56 3.65 3.09 2.86
CA ILE A 56 2.94 2.41 3.94
C ILE A 56 3.92 2.18 5.07
N ASN A 57 3.70 2.86 6.20
CA ASN A 57 4.48 2.65 7.42
C ASN A 57 3.86 1.51 8.22
N ILE A 58 4.61 0.43 8.37
CA ILE A 58 4.21 -0.74 9.14
C ILE A 58 5.04 -0.77 10.41
N PRO A 59 4.43 -0.65 11.60
CA PRO A 59 5.14 -0.82 12.86
C PRO A 59 5.77 -2.22 12.92
N SER A 60 7.08 -2.28 13.18
CA SER A 60 7.82 -3.53 13.12
C SER A 60 7.31 -4.56 14.14
N HIS A 61 6.83 -4.11 15.31
CA HIS A 61 6.22 -5.02 16.29
C HIS A 61 4.99 -5.77 15.77
N LEU A 62 4.28 -5.23 14.77
CA LEU A 62 3.16 -5.92 14.11
C LEU A 62 3.66 -6.95 13.08
N LEU A 63 4.79 -6.68 12.40
CA LEU A 63 5.41 -7.62 11.47
C LEU A 63 5.97 -8.85 12.19
N PHE A 64 6.54 -8.66 13.38
CA PHE A 64 7.15 -9.72 14.20
C PHE A 64 6.22 -10.19 15.33
N GLN A 65 4.91 -9.91 15.26
CA GLN A 65 3.97 -10.33 16.29
C GLN A 65 3.91 -11.87 16.36
N GLY A 66 4.29 -12.42 17.52
CA GLY A 66 4.34 -13.88 17.73
C GLY A 66 5.67 -14.54 17.31
N TYR A 67 6.64 -13.77 16.80
CA TYR A 67 7.99 -14.28 16.55
C TYR A 67 8.74 -14.50 17.88
N PRO A 68 9.29 -15.70 18.14
CA PRO A 68 10.10 -15.94 19.33
C PRO A 68 11.31 -15.01 19.38
N GLY A 69 11.43 -14.21 20.44
CA GLY A 69 12.48 -13.19 20.58
C GLY A 69 12.04 -11.77 20.18
N GLY A 70 10.81 -11.58 19.68
CA GLY A 70 10.26 -10.26 19.37
C GLY A 70 10.88 -9.61 18.13
N VAL A 71 10.92 -8.28 18.10
CA VAL A 71 11.56 -7.52 17.01
C VAL A 71 13.09 -7.63 17.16
N PRO A 72 13.85 -8.07 16.13
CA PRO A 72 15.30 -8.11 16.20
C PRO A 72 15.91 -6.72 16.45
N HIS A 73 17.01 -6.66 17.21
CA HIS A 73 17.59 -5.39 17.69
C HIS A 73 17.97 -4.39 16.58
N GLU A 74 18.34 -4.89 15.40
CA GLU A 74 18.78 -4.06 14.27
C GLU A 74 17.62 -3.55 13.39
N ILE A 75 16.38 -3.98 13.68
CA ILE A 75 15.22 -3.60 12.88
C ILE A 75 14.67 -2.26 13.37
N PRO A 76 14.49 -1.26 12.47
CA PRO A 76 13.86 0.00 12.83
C PRO A 76 12.46 -0.19 13.42
N ASN A 77 12.00 0.75 14.24
CA ASN A 77 10.65 0.68 14.84
C ASN A 77 9.51 0.64 13.82
N ASN A 78 9.74 1.18 12.62
CA ASN A 78 8.80 1.17 11.51
C ASN A 78 9.51 0.69 10.25
N PHE A 79 8.87 -0.22 9.53
CA PHE A 79 9.23 -0.57 8.17
C PHE A 79 8.39 0.27 7.20
N THR A 80 9.05 1.08 6.38
CA THR A 80 8.38 1.86 5.33
C THR A 80 8.39 1.06 4.03
N LEU A 81 7.21 0.55 3.65
CA LEU A 81 7.01 -0.02 2.33
C LEU A 81 6.75 1.10 1.32
N ASP A 82 7.72 1.33 0.45
CA ASP A 82 7.59 2.29 -0.65
C ASP A 82 7.00 1.59 -1.89
N LEU A 83 5.80 2.00 -2.30
CA LEU A 83 5.09 1.38 -3.41
C LEU A 83 5.76 1.64 -4.77
N TRP A 84 6.62 2.66 -4.89
CA TRP A 84 7.46 2.83 -6.07
C TRP A 84 8.43 1.67 -6.21
N ASN A 85 9.09 1.24 -5.11
CA ASN A 85 10.01 0.11 -5.14
C ASN A 85 9.30 -1.19 -5.54
N VAL A 86 8.09 -1.41 -5.01
CA VAL A 86 7.24 -2.56 -5.38
C VAL A 86 6.92 -2.54 -6.86
N GLN A 87 6.52 -1.37 -7.39
CA GLN A 87 6.26 -1.19 -8.81
C GLN A 87 7.49 -1.50 -9.67
N GLN A 88 8.67 -0.99 -9.32
CA GLN A 88 9.90 -1.28 -10.06
C GLN A 88 10.23 -2.77 -10.06
N TYR A 89 10.09 -3.43 -8.90
CA TYR A 89 10.33 -4.86 -8.79
C TYR A 89 9.40 -5.68 -9.71
N ILE A 90 8.11 -5.33 -9.76
CA ILE A 90 7.14 -6.01 -10.64
C ILE A 90 7.44 -5.75 -12.12
N LEU A 91 7.84 -4.53 -12.48
CA LEU A 91 8.07 -4.15 -13.89
C LEU A 91 9.38 -4.70 -14.47
N TYR A 92 10.40 -4.90 -13.62
CA TYR A 92 11.76 -5.18 -14.09
C TYR A 92 12.38 -6.46 -13.53
N CYS A 93 11.76 -7.12 -12.55
CA CYS A 93 12.32 -8.33 -11.93
C CYS A 93 11.40 -9.57 -12.01
N LEU A 94 10.17 -9.44 -12.53
CA LEU A 94 9.28 -10.55 -12.89
C LEU A 94 9.20 -10.70 -14.41
#